data_AF-A0A938KYK1-F1
#
_entry.id   AF-A0A938KYK1-F1
#
_cell.length_a   1.000
_cell.length_b   1.000
_cell.length_c   1.000
_cell.angle_alpha   90.00
_cell.angle_beta   90.00
_cell.angle_gamma   90.00
#
_symmetry.space_group_name_H-M   'P 1'
#
loop_
_entity.id
_entity.type
_entity.pdbx_description
1 polymer ?
#
loop_
_entity_poly.entity_id
_entity_poly.type
_entity_poly.pdbx_seq_one_letter_code
_entity_poly.pdbx_strand_id
1 'polypeptide(L)'
;MSLESIRDSIVSSLEGISGLKVHDHVPDAMHEFPAVAVRLYGANYTDSTFTFHLLLVARSWDEGGAALALHPFLEASGPSSIKAALDADPGNVTLEVSTVARRRINGVPYMTAQITVRALDVP
;
A
#
# COMPACT_ATOMS: atom_id res chain seq x y z
N MET A 1 -17.93 -9.35 -4.74
CA MET A 1 -17.32 -8.07 -4.33
C MET A 1 -17.18 -7.13 -5.52
N SER A 2 -17.53 -5.85 -5.37
CA SER A 2 -17.19 -4.82 -6.36
C SER A 2 -15.74 -4.36 -6.20
N LEU A 3 -15.17 -3.76 -7.25
CA LEU A 3 -13.86 -3.07 -7.18
C LEU A 3 -13.78 -2.08 -6.00
N GLU A 4 -14.87 -1.35 -5.76
CA GLU A 4 -15.00 -0.43 -4.64
C GLU A 4 -14.88 -1.17 -3.30
N SER A 5 -15.63 -2.26 -3.11
CA SER A 5 -15.55 -3.04 -1.86
C SER A 5 -14.17 -3.65 -1.61
N ILE A 6 -13.44 -4.05 -2.66
CA ILE A 6 -12.06 -4.55 -2.53
C ILE A 6 -11.13 -3.44 -2.05
N ARG A 7 -11.20 -2.25 -2.68
CA ARG A 7 -10.41 -1.09 -2.27
C ARG A 7 -10.73 -0.71 -0.82
N ASP A 8 -12.02 -0.67 -0.47
CA ASP A 8 -12.46 -0.28 0.87
C ASP A 8 -11.99 -1.30 1.92
N SER A 9 -11.96 -2.60 1.59
CA SER A 9 -11.37 -3.63 2.45
C SER A 9 -9.86 -3.41 2.66
N ILE A 10 -9.12 -3.16 1.57
CA ILE A 10 -7.69 -2.82 1.65
C ILE A 10 -7.47 -1.60 2.53
N VAL A 11 -8.24 -0.53 2.32
CA VAL A 11 -8.15 0.72 3.11
C VAL A 11 -8.44 0.44 4.58
N SER A 12 -9.54 -0.26 4.88
CA SER A 12 -9.91 -0.61 6.26
C SER A 12 -8.84 -1.44 6.97
N SER A 13 -8.22 -2.39 6.27
CA SER A 13 -7.11 -3.19 6.84
C SER A 13 -5.89 -2.32 7.14
N LEU A 14 -5.58 -1.35 6.28
CA LEU A 14 -4.46 -0.43 6.47
C LEU A 14 -4.72 0.60 7.58
N GLU A 15 -5.97 1.07 7.74
CA GLU A 15 -6.35 2.03 8.79
C GLU A 15 -6.21 1.45 10.21
N GLY A 16 -6.22 0.11 10.34
CA GLY A 16 -5.91 -0.57 11.59
C GLY A 16 -4.44 -0.46 12.02
N ILE A 17 -3.54 -0.01 11.14
CA ILE A 17 -2.11 0.11 11.43
C ILE A 17 -1.83 1.45 12.11
N SER A 18 -1.50 1.40 13.41
CA SER A 18 -1.15 2.59 14.18
C SER A 18 0.04 3.35 13.59
N GLY A 19 -0.12 4.66 13.42
CA GLY A 19 0.93 5.56 12.91
C GLY A 19 1.07 5.60 11.39
N LEU A 20 0.24 4.86 10.63
CA LEU A 20 0.19 4.91 9.17
C LEU A 20 -0.96 5.80 8.70
N LYS A 21 -0.64 6.85 7.93
CA LYS A 21 -1.68 7.63 7.25
C LYS A 21 -2.15 6.89 6.00
N VAL A 22 -3.44 6.61 5.88
CA VAL A 22 -4.01 5.92 4.71
C VAL A 22 -4.72 6.92 3.81
N HIS A 23 -4.47 6.78 2.50
CA HIS A 23 -5.20 7.44 1.43
C HIS A 23 -5.77 6.37 0.51
N ASP A 24 -7.08 6.42 0.28
CA ASP A 24 -7.84 5.52 -0.60
C ASP A 24 -7.58 5.77 -2.10
N HIS A 25 -6.94 6.90 -2.42
CA HIS A 25 -6.46 7.27 -3.75
C HIS A 25 -5.07 7.93 -3.64
N VAL A 26 -4.44 8.20 -4.78
CA VAL A 26 -3.17 8.95 -4.83
C VAL A 26 -3.48 10.45 -4.75
N PRO A 27 -3.17 11.15 -3.64
CA PRO A 27 -3.42 12.58 -3.52
C PRO A 27 -2.41 13.40 -4.34
N ASP A 28 -2.72 14.66 -4.61
CA ASP A 28 -1.80 15.60 -5.27
C ASP A 28 -0.50 15.80 -4.48
N ALA A 29 -0.62 15.82 -3.15
CA ALA A 29 0.51 15.86 -2.24
C ALA A 29 0.19 15.13 -0.93
N MET A 30 1.20 14.50 -0.35
CA MET A 30 1.18 13.95 1.01
C MET A 30 1.92 14.88 1.96
N HIS A 31 1.33 15.13 3.13
CA HIS A 31 1.88 16.03 4.16
C HIS A 31 2.03 15.35 5.52
N GLU A 32 1.33 14.25 5.75
CA GLU A 32 1.42 13.42 6.95
C GLU A 32 2.24 12.17 6.58
N PHE A 33 3.15 11.73 7.47
CA PHE A 33 4.05 10.62 7.19
C PHE A 33 4.28 9.77 8.44
N PRO A 34 4.51 8.46 8.30
CA PRO A 34 4.48 7.67 7.06
C PRO A 34 3.05 7.56 6.48
N ALA A 35 2.95 7.56 5.16
CA ALA A 35 1.67 7.50 4.45
C ALA A 35 1.63 6.39 3.41
N VAL A 36 0.45 5.85 3.15
CA VAL A 36 0.21 4.89 2.07
C VAL A 36 -0.93 5.39 1.21
N ALA A 37 -0.74 5.38 -0.11
CA ALA A 37 -1.82 5.61 -1.07
C ALA A 37 -2.14 4.34 -1.84
N VAL A 38 -3.43 4.03 -1.94
CA VAL A 38 -3.95 2.90 -2.72
C VAL A 38 -4.20 3.35 -4.16
N ARG A 39 -3.72 2.58 -5.12
CA ARG A 39 -3.92 2.84 -6.55
C ARG A 39 -4.29 1.56 -7.28
N LEU A 40 -5.37 1.57 -8.04
CA LEU A 40 -5.63 0.51 -9.01
C LEU A 40 -4.56 0.53 -10.11
N TYR A 41 -3.87 -0.58 -10.27
CA TYR A 41 -2.87 -0.78 -11.31
C TYR A 41 -3.44 -1.52 -12.52
N GLY A 42 -4.27 -2.54 -12.29
CA GLY A 42 -4.87 -3.31 -13.36
C GLY A 42 -6.07 -4.12 -12.90
N ALA A 43 -6.92 -4.49 -13.86
CA ALA A 43 -8.08 -5.34 -13.66
C ALA A 43 -8.11 -6.40 -14.76
N ASN A 44 -8.34 -7.65 -14.37
CA ASN A 44 -8.61 -8.75 -15.28
C ASN A 44 -10.03 -9.26 -15.02
N TYR A 45 -10.93 -8.95 -15.94
CA TYR A 45 -12.34 -9.33 -15.84
C TYR A 45 -12.61 -10.79 -16.27
N THR A 46 -11.61 -11.49 -16.81
CA THR A 46 -11.75 -12.91 -17.18
C THR A 46 -11.62 -13.83 -15.97
N ASP A 47 -10.72 -13.51 -15.05
CA ASP A 47 -10.51 -14.27 -13.80
C ASP A 47 -10.92 -13.49 -12.54
N SER A 48 -11.59 -12.35 -12.73
CA SER A 48 -12.03 -11.42 -11.68
C SER A 48 -10.93 -11.03 -10.69
N THR A 49 -9.70 -10.82 -11.21
CA THR A 49 -8.56 -10.38 -10.39
C THR A 49 -8.26 -8.90 -10.58
N PHE A 50 -7.94 -8.24 -9.48
CA PHE A 50 -7.59 -6.83 -9.43
C PHE A 50 -6.21 -6.65 -8.83
N THR A 51 -5.39 -5.81 -9.44
CA THR A 51 -4.04 -5.51 -8.94
C THR A 51 -4.02 -4.08 -8.44
N PHE A 52 -3.64 -3.90 -7.18
CA PHE A 52 -3.45 -2.61 -6.54
C PHE A 52 -1.97 -2.40 -6.24
N HIS A 53 -1.52 -1.16 -6.41
CA HIS A 53 -0.25 -0.69 -5.88
C HIS A 53 -0.51 0.14 -4.63
N LEU A 54 0.18 -0.21 -3.55
CA LEU A 54 0.25 0.61 -2.35
C LEU A 54 1.56 1.39 -2.41
N LEU A 55 1.46 2.72 -2.45
CA LEU A 55 2.61 3.61 -2.46
C LEU A 55 2.88 4.06 -1.03
N LEU A 56 3.80 3.38 -0.37
CA LEU A 56 4.23 3.70 0.98
C LEU A 56 5.30 4.79 0.93
N VAL A 57 5.08 5.89 1.64
CA VAL A 57 5.87 7.11 1.57
C VAL A 57 6.46 7.47 2.92
N ALA A 58 7.77 7.70 2.96
CA ALA A 58 8.49 8.12 4.15
C ALA A 58 8.60 9.65 4.24
N ARG A 59 8.81 10.15 5.48
CA ARG A 59 9.15 11.56 5.75
C ARG A 59 10.59 11.93 5.32
N SER A 60 11.45 10.94 5.06
CA SER A 60 12.87 11.14 4.82
C SER A 60 13.19 11.40 3.35
N TRP A 61 14.17 12.27 3.12
CA TRP A 61 14.78 12.51 1.80
C TRP A 61 16.02 11.67 1.53
N ASP A 62 16.52 11.00 2.57
CA ASP A 62 17.61 10.01 2.52
C ASP A 62 17.03 8.59 2.41
N GLU A 63 17.63 7.76 1.57
CA GLU A 63 17.15 6.41 1.27
C GLU A 63 17.30 5.49 2.48
N GLY A 64 18.40 5.55 3.21
CA GLY A 64 18.63 4.74 4.41
C GLY A 64 17.66 5.10 5.54
N GLY A 65 17.49 6.40 5.80
CA GLY A 65 16.52 6.91 6.75
C GLY A 65 15.07 6.60 6.36
N ALA A 66 14.76 6.63 5.06
CA ALA A 66 13.46 6.22 4.56
C ALA A 66 13.22 4.72 4.73
N ALA A 67 14.20 3.88 4.40
CA ALA A 67 14.12 2.44 4.61
C ALA A 67 13.92 2.07 6.07
N LEU A 68 14.66 2.70 6.99
CA LEU A 68 14.47 2.50 8.43
C LEU A 68 13.09 2.95 8.91
N ALA A 69 12.58 4.07 8.42
CA ALA A 69 11.26 4.57 8.78
C ALA A 69 10.13 3.67 8.24
N LEU A 70 10.34 3.03 7.08
CA LEU A 70 9.34 2.13 6.47
C LEU A 70 9.47 0.68 6.94
N HIS A 71 10.61 0.27 7.50
CA HIS A 71 10.90 -1.11 7.90
C HIS A 71 9.74 -1.76 8.67
N PRO A 72 9.17 -1.15 9.73
CA PRO A 72 8.12 -1.79 10.52
C PRO A 72 6.87 -2.16 9.69
N PHE A 73 6.60 -1.41 8.61
CA PHE A 73 5.47 -1.64 7.72
C PHE A 73 5.76 -2.67 6.63
N LEU A 74 7.05 -2.87 6.31
CA LEU A 74 7.54 -3.81 5.31
C LEU A 74 7.92 -5.18 5.89
N GLU A 75 7.89 -5.32 7.22
CA GLU A 75 8.07 -6.61 7.91
C GLU A 75 7.08 -7.66 7.40
N ALA A 76 7.48 -8.93 7.41
CA ALA A 76 6.62 -10.03 6.98
C ALA A 76 5.46 -10.31 7.96
N SER A 77 5.59 -9.87 9.22
CA SER A 77 4.61 -10.08 10.29
C SER A 77 4.70 -8.97 11.36
N GLY A 78 3.73 -8.95 12.27
CA GLY A 78 3.67 -8.00 13.38
C GLY A 78 2.53 -6.98 13.25
N PRO A 79 2.26 -6.20 14.32
CA PRO A 79 1.08 -5.33 14.39
C PRO A 79 1.13 -4.13 13.44
N SER A 80 2.31 -3.77 12.94
CA SER A 80 2.49 -2.69 11.97
C SER A 80 2.70 -3.18 10.53
N SER A 81 2.80 -4.49 10.32
CA SER A 81 3.08 -5.08 9.01
C SER A 81 1.89 -4.95 8.07
N ILE A 82 2.11 -4.32 6.92
CA ILE A 82 1.09 -4.22 5.86
C ILE A 82 0.73 -5.61 5.33
N LYS A 83 1.72 -6.49 5.16
CA LYS A 83 1.48 -7.86 4.73
C LYS A 83 0.57 -8.59 5.72
N ALA A 84 0.85 -8.51 7.02
CA ALA A 84 0.04 -9.17 8.04
C ALA A 84 -1.39 -8.62 8.09
N ALA A 85 -1.56 -7.29 7.95
CA ALA A 85 -2.87 -6.66 7.91
C ALA A 85 -3.70 -7.10 6.70
N LEU A 86 -3.07 -7.23 5.53
CA LEU A 86 -3.77 -7.60 4.30
C LEU A 86 -4.04 -9.10 4.19
N ASP A 87 -3.11 -9.96 4.64
CA ASP A 87 -3.28 -11.41 4.60
C ASP A 87 -4.37 -11.91 5.58
N ALA A 88 -4.82 -11.07 6.52
CA ALA A 88 -5.98 -11.35 7.34
C ALA A 88 -7.29 -11.34 6.52
N ASP A 89 -7.31 -10.68 5.36
CA ASP A 89 -8.40 -10.72 4.40
C ASP A 89 -8.13 -11.83 3.36
N PRO A 90 -8.92 -12.91 3.33
CA PRO A 90 -8.71 -14.02 2.41
C PRO A 90 -8.86 -13.63 0.93
N GLY A 91 -9.47 -12.47 0.63
CA GLY A 91 -9.57 -11.93 -0.72
C GLY A 91 -8.31 -11.23 -1.22
N ASN A 92 -7.36 -10.92 -0.34
CA ASN A 92 -6.15 -10.17 -0.67
C ASN A 92 -4.90 -11.03 -0.56
N VAL A 93 -4.06 -10.98 -1.59
CA VAL A 93 -2.75 -11.62 -1.61
C VAL A 93 -1.69 -10.56 -1.87
N THR A 94 -0.83 -10.34 -0.88
CA THR A 94 0.36 -9.50 -1.08
C THR A 94 1.37 -10.26 -1.94
N LEU A 95 1.75 -9.70 -3.08
CA LEU A 95 2.62 -10.37 -4.05
C LEU A 95 4.09 -9.97 -3.90
N GLU A 96 4.37 -8.67 -3.89
CA GLU A 96 5.74 -8.16 -4.00
C GLU A 96 5.89 -6.83 -3.28
N VAL A 97 7.10 -6.57 -2.76
CA VAL A 97 7.51 -5.30 -2.18
C VAL A 97 8.75 -4.81 -2.93
N SER A 98 8.70 -3.59 -3.47
CA SER A 98 9.87 -2.97 -4.10
C SER A 98 10.85 -2.43 -3.06
N THR A 99 12.10 -2.24 -3.47
CA THR A 99 13.04 -1.44 -2.68
C THR A 99 12.53 -0.01 -2.50
N VAL A 100 12.98 0.65 -1.44
CA VAL A 100 12.73 2.08 -1.24
C VAL A 100 13.52 2.84 -2.30
N ALA A 101 12.81 3.65 -3.08
CA ALA A 101 13.43 4.46 -4.12
C ALA A 101 12.73 5.82 -4.22
N ARG A 102 13.45 6.81 -4.75
CA ARG A 102 12.87 8.11 -5.06
C ARG A 102 11.89 7.97 -6.23
N ARG A 103 10.63 8.31 -6.02
CA ARG A 103 9.60 8.36 -7.07
C ARG A 103 8.87 9.70 -7.04
N ARG A 104 8.39 10.12 -8.21
CA ARG A 104 7.49 11.27 -8.32
C ARG A 104 6.05 10.80 -8.25
N ILE A 105 5.31 11.31 -7.29
CA ILE A 105 3.85 11.15 -7.19
C ILE A 105 3.26 12.51 -7.55
N ASN A 106 2.49 12.57 -8.64
CA ASN A 106 1.91 13.83 -9.15
C ASN A 106 2.93 14.98 -9.30
N GLY A 107 4.16 14.65 -9.70
CA GLY A 107 5.25 15.61 -9.89
C GLY A 107 6.07 15.91 -8.63
N VAL A 108 5.59 15.56 -7.43
CA VAL A 108 6.29 15.75 -6.16
C VAL A 108 7.19 14.55 -5.86
N PRO A 109 8.51 14.76 -5.61
CA PRO A 109 9.42 13.68 -5.29
C PRO A 109 9.23 13.19 -3.84
N TYR A 110 9.16 11.88 -3.67
CA TYR A 110 9.04 11.19 -2.40
C TYR A 110 9.99 10.00 -2.35
N MET A 111 10.41 9.59 -1.13
CA MET A 111 11.02 8.28 -0.92
C MET A 111 9.91 7.26 -0.67
N THR A 112 9.85 6.25 -1.55
CA THR A 112 8.70 5.36 -1.61
C THR A 112 9.09 3.89 -1.70
N ALA A 113 8.36 3.02 -1.01
CA ALA A 113 8.26 1.60 -1.32
C ALA A 113 6.92 1.33 -2.01
N GLN A 114 6.91 0.47 -3.02
CA GLN A 114 5.67 0.01 -3.63
C GLN A 114 5.38 -1.41 -3.16
N ILE A 115 4.14 -1.66 -2.73
CA ILE A 115 3.63 -2.99 -2.44
C ILE A 115 2.59 -3.34 -3.50
N THR A 116 2.73 -4.51 -4.13
CA THR A 116 1.75 -5.01 -5.10
C THR A 116 0.82 -5.98 -4.40
N VAL A 117 -0.48 -5.68 -4.45
CA VAL A 117 -1.55 -6.51 -3.89
C VAL A 117 -2.38 -7.04 -5.04
N ARG A 118 -2.59 -8.35 -5.08
CA ARG A 118 -3.58 -8.97 -5.95
C ARG A 118 -4.78 -9.35 -5.11
N ALA A 119 -5.92 -8.78 -5.45
CA ALA A 119 -7.20 -9.12 -4.87
C ALA A 119 -8.00 -9.99 -5.82
N LEU A 120 -8.72 -10.96 -5.27
CA LEU A 120 -9.72 -11.75 -5.98
C LEU A 120 -11.12 -11.31 -5.55
N ASP A 121 -12.00 -11.18 -6.52
CA ASP A 121 -13.43 -11.14 -6.24
C ASP A 121 -13.90 -12.55 -5.84
N VAL A 122 -13.92 -12.82 -4.52
CA VAL A 122 -14.46 -14.07 -3.98
C VAL A 122 -15.97 -13.87 -3.73
N PRO A 123 -16.84 -14.75 -4.27
CA PRO A 123 -18.29 -14.67 -4.09
C PRO A 123 -18.75 -14.94 -2.65
#